data_AF-A0A7S1ADC1-F1
#
_entry.id   AF-A0A7S1ADC1-F1
#
_cell.length_a   1.000
_cell.length_b   1.000
_cell.length_c   1.000
_cell.angle_alpha   90.00
_cell.angle_beta   90.00
_cell.angle_gamma   90.00
#
_symmetry.space_group_name_H-M   'P 1'
#
loop_
_entity.id
_entity.type
_entity.pdbx_description
1 polymer ?
#
loop_
_entity_poly.entity_id
_entity_poly.type
_entity_poly.pdbx_seq_one_letter_code
_entity_poly.pdbx_strand_id
1 'polypeptide(L)'
;EDIGTVKSFFDENLKLTRHPAEFEFYDPQSPMYTSPRVVPPATIENSKVTESIISQGAFVHDSSITNAIIGLRAIIGKGCTIQDALIMGADYYESESKVAKKLAAGEVPLGVGENCVITNAIIDKNAGIGKNVKIINKEGVE
;
A
#
# COMPACT_ATOMS: atom_id res chain seq x y z
N GLU A 1 -12.54 -7.98 16.09
CA GLU A 1 -11.68 -8.19 17.27
C GLU A 1 -11.22 -6.84 17.84
N ASP A 2 -10.41 -6.81 18.90
CA ASP A 2 -9.79 -5.57 19.40
C ASP A 2 -8.57 -5.19 18.54
N ILE A 3 -8.67 -4.06 17.84
CA ILE A 3 -7.62 -3.50 16.98
C ILE A 3 -6.71 -2.50 17.72
N GLY A 4 -6.70 -2.51 19.06
CA GLY A 4 -5.97 -1.57 19.90
C GLY A 4 -4.45 -1.74 19.96
N THR A 5 -3.89 -2.82 19.39
CA THR A 5 -2.43 -3.05 19.34
C THR A 5 -1.93 -3.01 17.90
N VAL A 6 -0.64 -2.72 17.68
CA VAL A 6 -0.05 -2.73 16.33
C VAL A 6 -0.23 -4.10 15.66
N LYS A 7 -0.03 -5.19 16.40
CA LYS A 7 -0.18 -6.55 15.89
C LYS A 7 -1.61 -6.85 15.49
N SER A 8 -2.58 -6.60 16.38
CA SER A 8 -3.99 -6.87 16.06
C SER A 8 -4.50 -5.95 14.94
N PHE A 9 -4.11 -4.68 14.94
CA PHE A 9 -4.42 -3.78 13.83
C PHE A 9 -3.89 -4.33 12.49
N PHE A 10 -2.65 -4.80 12.45
CA PHE A 10 -2.04 -5.36 11.25
C PHE A 10 -2.72 -6.65 10.79
N ASP A 11 -2.84 -7.63 11.69
CA ASP A 11 -3.40 -8.95 11.40
C ASP A 11 -4.86 -8.83 10.92
N GLU A 12 -5.68 -8.02 11.61
CA GLU A 12 -7.09 -7.81 11.25
C GLU A 12 -7.24 -7.13 9.88
N ASN A 13 -6.35 -6.19 9.54
CA ASN A 13 -6.37 -5.59 8.20
C ASN A 13 -6.02 -6.62 7.13
N LEU A 14 -4.99 -7.45 7.33
CA LEU A 14 -4.63 -8.46 6.33
C LEU A 14 -5.73 -9.53 6.16
N LYS A 15 -6.49 -9.87 7.21
CA LYS A 15 -7.63 -10.80 7.08
C LYS A 15 -8.69 -10.34 6.07
N LEU A 16 -8.79 -9.03 5.78
CA LEU A 16 -9.72 -8.49 4.77
C LEU A 16 -9.43 -8.99 3.35
N THR A 17 -8.19 -9.40 3.06
CA THR A 17 -7.78 -9.84 1.73
C THR A 17 -8.16 -11.29 1.42
N ARG A 18 -8.59 -12.05 2.45
CA ARG A 18 -8.95 -13.46 2.35
C ARG A 18 -10.28 -13.64 1.63
N HIS A 19 -10.49 -14.83 1.05
CA HIS A 19 -11.76 -15.21 0.46
C HIS A 19 -12.27 -16.56 1.04
N PRO A 20 -13.45 -16.58 1.70
CA PRO A 20 -14.28 -15.43 2.04
C PRO A 20 -13.60 -14.52 3.07
N ALA A 21 -13.91 -13.22 3.03
CA ALA A 21 -13.38 -12.27 4.01
C ALA A 21 -14.10 -12.47 5.35
N GLU A 22 -13.36 -12.36 6.46
CA GLU A 22 -13.94 -12.46 7.82
C GLU A 22 -14.80 -11.24 8.18
N PHE A 23 -14.56 -10.10 7.51
CA PHE A 23 -15.31 -8.86 7.63
C PHE A 23 -15.40 -8.15 6.27
N GLU A 24 -16.58 -7.63 5.93
CA GLU A 24 -16.82 -6.89 4.69
C GLU A 24 -17.27 -5.45 5.01
N PHE A 25 -16.60 -4.46 4.41
CA PHE A 25 -17.02 -3.05 4.55
C PHE A 25 -18.29 -2.72 3.77
N TYR A 26 -18.60 -3.52 2.76
CA TYR A 26 -19.75 -3.32 1.88
C TYR A 26 -20.84 -4.33 2.21
N ASP A 27 -21.84 -3.89 2.96
CA ASP A 27 -23.11 -4.59 3.13
C ASP A 27 -24.22 -3.73 2.47
N PRO A 28 -24.99 -4.27 1.52
CA PRO A 28 -26.14 -3.57 0.93
C PRO A 28 -27.16 -3.03 1.94
N GLN A 29 -27.28 -3.65 3.12
CA GLN A 29 -28.20 -3.23 4.19
C GLN A 29 -27.57 -2.25 5.19
N SER A 30 -26.26 -2.37 5.43
CA SER A 30 -25.54 -1.56 6.42
C SER A 30 -24.11 -1.23 6.00
N PRO A 31 -23.91 -0.42 4.94
CA PRO A 31 -22.57 -0.16 4.43
C PRO A 31 -21.78 0.75 5.39
N MET A 32 -20.49 0.48 5.53
CA MET A 32 -19.58 1.37 6.24
C MET A 32 -19.25 2.58 5.37
N TYR A 33 -19.63 3.77 5.82
CA TYR A 33 -19.38 5.00 5.09
C TYR A 33 -18.00 5.59 5.39
N THR A 34 -17.45 6.28 4.39
CA THR A 34 -16.24 7.09 4.52
C THR A 34 -16.41 8.40 3.75
N SER A 35 -15.46 9.32 3.90
CA SER A 35 -15.47 10.59 3.18
C SER A 35 -15.48 10.35 1.66
N PRO A 36 -16.43 10.93 0.91
CA PRO A 36 -16.45 10.81 -0.54
C PRO A 36 -15.27 11.56 -1.13
N ARG A 37 -14.49 10.88 -1.99
CA ARG A 37 -13.33 11.46 -2.67
C ARG A 37 -13.49 11.30 -4.17
N VAL A 38 -13.28 12.38 -4.92
CA VAL A 38 -13.19 12.32 -6.38
C VAL A 38 -11.77 11.92 -6.74
N VAL A 39 -11.50 10.62 -6.71
CA VAL A 39 -10.22 10.02 -7.10
C VAL A 39 -10.41 9.09 -8.30
N PRO A 40 -9.43 8.97 -9.18
CA PRO A 40 -9.53 8.05 -10.31
C PRO A 40 -9.57 6.59 -9.83
N PRO A 41 -9.98 5.65 -10.69
CA PRO A 41 -9.76 4.22 -10.48
C PRO A 41 -8.28 3.91 -10.23
N ALA A 42 -8.00 2.78 -9.61
CA ALA A 42 -6.64 2.28 -9.51
C ALA A 42 -6.10 1.87 -10.90
N THR A 43 -4.81 2.08 -11.14
CA THR A 43 -4.11 1.65 -12.35
C THR A 43 -3.09 0.59 -12.00
N ILE A 44 -3.14 -0.54 -12.70
CA ILE A 44 -2.26 -1.68 -12.49
C ILE A 44 -1.66 -2.05 -13.84
N GLU A 45 -0.33 -1.92 -13.96
CA GLU A 45 0.42 -2.18 -15.18
C GLU A 45 1.41 -3.32 -14.97
N ASN A 46 1.39 -4.32 -15.83
CA ASN A 46 2.32 -5.47 -15.84
C ASN A 46 2.58 -6.10 -14.45
N SER A 47 1.56 -6.17 -13.60
CA SER A 47 1.72 -6.55 -12.20
C SER A 47 0.93 -7.80 -11.85
N LYS A 48 1.42 -8.57 -10.89
CA LYS A 48 0.73 -9.72 -10.32
C LYS A 48 0.18 -9.34 -8.95
N VAL A 49 -1.12 -9.54 -8.76
CA VAL A 49 -1.82 -9.25 -7.50
C VAL A 49 -2.49 -10.54 -7.03
N THR A 50 -2.22 -10.98 -5.81
CA THR A 50 -2.75 -12.24 -5.25
C THR A 50 -3.20 -11.99 -3.82
N GLU A 51 -4.43 -12.36 -3.47
CA GLU A 51 -5.00 -12.19 -2.11
C GLU A 51 -4.74 -10.77 -1.57
N SER A 52 -5.12 -9.74 -2.33
CA SER A 52 -4.75 -8.36 -2.01
C SER A 52 -5.85 -7.40 -2.40
N ILE A 53 -5.92 -6.27 -1.69
CA ILE A 53 -6.87 -5.19 -1.96
C ILE A 53 -6.11 -4.00 -2.54
N ILE A 54 -6.58 -3.49 -3.68
CA ILE A 54 -6.04 -2.28 -4.30
C ILE A 54 -7.10 -1.18 -4.21
N SER A 55 -6.80 -0.13 -3.47
CA SER A 55 -7.71 1.00 -3.25
C SER A 55 -7.68 2.00 -4.41
N GLN A 56 -8.72 2.83 -4.50
CA GLN A 56 -8.85 3.86 -5.52
C GLN A 56 -7.64 4.79 -5.59
N GLY A 57 -7.33 5.28 -6.79
CA GLY A 57 -6.19 6.15 -7.05
C GLY A 57 -4.82 5.51 -6.87
N ALA A 58 -4.72 4.24 -6.47
CA ALA A 58 -3.44 3.57 -6.40
C ALA A 58 -2.84 3.36 -7.80
N PHE A 59 -1.53 3.49 -7.91
CA PHE A 59 -0.76 3.19 -9.12
C PHE A 59 0.26 2.10 -8.81
N VAL A 60 0.19 0.99 -9.54
CA VAL A 60 1.09 -0.16 -9.38
C VAL A 60 1.70 -0.49 -10.74
N HIS A 61 3.02 -0.49 -10.81
CA HIS A 61 3.76 -0.72 -12.05
C HIS A 61 4.75 -1.87 -11.88
N ASP A 62 4.68 -2.87 -12.77
CA ASP A 62 5.68 -3.93 -12.93
C ASP A 62 6.10 -4.58 -11.60
N SER A 63 5.11 -4.94 -10.78
CA SER A 63 5.34 -5.35 -9.39
C SER A 63 4.52 -6.59 -8.99
N SER A 64 4.98 -7.26 -7.93
CA SER A 64 4.29 -8.41 -7.33
C SER A 64 3.74 -8.02 -5.96
N ILE A 65 2.43 -8.14 -5.80
CA ILE A 65 1.69 -7.81 -4.58
C ILE A 65 1.01 -9.08 -4.07
N THR A 66 1.25 -9.48 -2.82
CA THR A 66 0.71 -10.71 -2.24
C THR A 66 0.31 -10.51 -0.78
N ASN A 67 -0.88 -10.96 -0.39
CA ASN A 67 -1.40 -10.78 0.96
C ASN A 67 -1.21 -9.35 1.50
N ALA A 68 -1.64 -8.36 0.72
CA ALA A 68 -1.36 -6.95 1.02
C ALA A 68 -2.54 -6.03 0.72
N ILE A 69 -2.58 -4.91 1.43
CA ILE A 69 -3.50 -3.81 1.18
C ILE A 69 -2.71 -2.63 0.64
N ILE A 70 -3.04 -2.22 -0.58
CA ILE A 70 -2.52 -1.01 -1.21
C ILE A 70 -3.57 0.09 -1.06
N GLY A 71 -3.29 1.04 -0.18
CA GLY A 71 -4.19 2.10 0.24
C GLY A 71 -4.40 3.19 -0.80
N LEU A 72 -5.31 4.09 -0.48
CA LEU A 72 -5.75 5.22 -1.30
C LEU A 72 -4.54 6.02 -1.82
N ARG A 73 -4.46 6.24 -3.14
CA ARG A 73 -3.37 7.02 -3.80
C ARG A 73 -1.95 6.49 -3.61
N ALA A 74 -1.79 5.25 -3.16
CA ALA A 74 -0.46 4.65 -3.05
C ALA A 74 0.22 4.60 -4.42
N ILE A 75 1.51 4.90 -4.47
CA ILE A 75 2.35 4.80 -5.67
C ILE A 75 3.36 3.68 -5.42
N ILE A 76 3.28 2.61 -6.20
CA ILE A 76 4.21 1.49 -6.16
C ILE A 76 5.04 1.51 -7.44
N GLY A 77 6.34 1.78 -7.28
CA GLY A 77 7.32 1.83 -8.38
C GLY A 77 7.60 0.46 -8.99
N LYS A 78 8.35 0.46 -10.09
CA LYS A 78 8.69 -0.75 -10.85
C LYS A 78 9.52 -1.76 -10.06
N GLY A 79 9.33 -3.04 -10.34
CA GLY A 79 10.13 -4.13 -9.79
C GLY A 79 9.94 -4.36 -8.30
N CYS A 80 8.86 -3.86 -7.70
CA CYS A 80 8.64 -4.03 -6.26
C CYS A 80 8.04 -5.39 -5.94
N THR A 81 8.45 -5.94 -4.80
CA THR A 81 7.81 -7.08 -4.16
C THR A 81 7.21 -6.63 -2.83
N ILE A 82 5.88 -6.69 -2.73
CA ILE A 82 5.15 -6.33 -1.53
C ILE A 82 4.41 -7.58 -1.05
N GLN A 83 4.73 -8.03 0.15
CA GLN A 83 4.19 -9.25 0.73
C GLN A 83 3.79 -9.01 2.18
N ASP A 84 2.63 -9.49 2.62
CA ASP A 84 2.20 -9.39 4.02
C ASP A 84 2.34 -7.94 4.51
N ALA A 85 1.65 -7.00 3.85
CA ALA A 85 1.90 -5.59 4.08
C ALA A 85 0.65 -4.72 3.99
N LEU A 86 0.61 -3.70 4.84
CA LEU A 86 -0.40 -2.65 4.82
C LEU A 86 0.25 -1.34 4.38
N ILE A 87 0.01 -0.93 3.14
CA ILE A 87 0.43 0.37 2.62
C ILE A 87 -0.75 1.32 2.79
N MET A 88 -0.69 2.28 3.71
CA MET A 88 -1.81 3.19 3.98
C MET A 88 -2.10 4.18 2.84
N GLY A 89 -1.10 4.44 1.99
CA GLY A 89 -1.23 5.28 0.82
C GLY A 89 -0.90 6.75 1.07
N ALA A 90 -1.67 7.67 0.50
CA ALA A 90 -1.35 9.09 0.52
C ALA A 90 -2.57 10.02 0.55
N ASP A 91 -2.39 11.16 1.21
CA ASP A 91 -3.42 12.20 1.29
C ASP A 91 -3.49 13.04 -0.01
N TYR A 92 -2.42 13.06 -0.81
CA TYR A 92 -2.29 13.83 -2.05
C TYR A 92 -1.34 13.15 -3.05
N TYR A 93 -1.36 13.59 -4.31
CA TYR A 93 -0.33 13.26 -5.29
C TYR A 93 0.73 14.34 -5.37
N GLU A 94 1.95 13.97 -5.73
CA GLU A 94 2.99 14.94 -6.08
C GLU A 94 2.96 15.18 -7.60
N SER A 95 3.08 16.45 -8.02
CA SER A 95 3.23 16.75 -9.44
C SER A 95 4.58 16.25 -9.96
N GLU A 96 4.65 15.90 -11.24
CA GLU A 96 5.90 15.48 -11.89
C GLU A 96 7.04 16.49 -11.66
N SER A 97 6.73 17.79 -11.71
CA SER A 97 7.70 18.85 -11.45
C SER A 97 8.23 18.85 -10.01
N LYS A 98 7.39 18.50 -9.02
CA LYS A 98 7.81 18.40 -7.61
C LYS A 98 8.64 17.15 -7.39
N VAL A 99 8.23 16.02 -7.99
CA VAL A 99 8.99 14.76 -7.98
C VAL A 99 10.39 14.98 -8.57
N ALA A 100 10.48 15.61 -9.74
CA ALA A 100 11.76 15.89 -10.40
C ALA A 100 12.67 16.79 -9.54
N LYS A 101 12.12 17.83 -8.91
CA LYS A 101 12.86 18.71 -8.00
C LYS A 101 13.40 17.97 -6.77
N LYS A 102 12.57 17.13 -6.14
CA LYS A 102 12.98 16.30 -4.99
C LYS A 102 14.13 15.38 -5.37
N LEU A 103 13.99 14.65 -6.48
CA LEU A 103 15.03 13.76 -6.97
C LEU A 103 16.33 14.52 -7.27
N ALA A 104 16.26 15.71 -7.88
CA ALA A 104 17.42 16.55 -8.15
C ALA A 104 18.09 17.07 -6.85
N ALA A 105 17.33 17.23 -5.77
CA ALA A 105 17.81 17.59 -4.44
C ALA A 105 18.30 16.38 -3.62
N GLY A 106 18.24 15.15 -4.17
CA GLY A 106 18.57 13.93 -3.44
C GLY A 106 17.50 13.49 -2.42
N GLU A 107 16.30 14.06 -2.48
CA GLU A 107 15.17 13.71 -1.64
C GLU A 107 14.35 12.55 -2.23
N VAL A 108 13.59 11.87 -1.36
CA VAL A 108 12.73 10.75 -1.76
C VAL A 108 11.29 11.26 -2.04
N PRO A 109 10.75 11.03 -3.25
CA PRO A 109 9.35 11.30 -3.55
C PRO A 109 8.39 10.44 -2.73
N LEU A 110 7.13 10.84 -2.71
CA LEU A 110 6.04 10.06 -2.14
C LEU A 110 5.91 8.67 -2.79
N GLY A 111 5.65 7.65 -1.98
CA GLY A 111 5.38 6.29 -2.42
C GLY A 111 6.56 5.34 -2.30
N VAL A 112 6.44 4.16 -2.90
CA VAL A 112 7.47 3.12 -2.92
C VAL A 112 8.30 3.26 -4.19
N GLY A 113 9.59 3.54 -4.02
CA GLY A 113 10.56 3.63 -5.11
C GLY A 113 10.82 2.30 -5.80
N GLU A 114 11.54 2.33 -6.91
CA GLU A 114 11.83 1.14 -7.72
C GLU A 114 12.60 0.05 -6.95
N ASN A 115 12.35 -1.21 -7.30
CA ASN A 115 13.06 -2.41 -6.84
C ASN A 115 13.05 -2.60 -5.31
N CYS A 116 11.97 -2.17 -4.64
CA CYS A 116 11.84 -2.37 -3.20
C CYS A 116 11.32 -3.75 -2.85
N VAL A 117 11.72 -4.25 -1.67
CA VAL A 117 11.13 -5.44 -1.06
C VAL A 117 10.56 -5.04 0.29
N ILE A 118 9.25 -5.18 0.45
CA ILE A 118 8.54 -4.85 1.69
C ILE A 118 7.81 -6.10 2.16
N THR A 119 8.17 -6.58 3.34
CA THR A 119 7.59 -7.79 3.93
C THR A 119 7.26 -7.58 5.40
N ASN A 120 6.05 -7.99 5.81
CA ASN A 120 5.58 -7.92 7.20
C ASN A 120 5.67 -6.50 7.79
N ALA A 121 5.05 -5.53 7.11
CA ALA A 121 5.21 -4.11 7.45
C ALA A 121 3.92 -3.30 7.27
N ILE A 122 3.79 -2.27 8.12
CA ILE A 122 2.86 -1.17 7.91
C ILE A 122 3.65 0.02 7.37
N ILE A 123 3.27 0.53 6.21
CA ILE A 123 3.80 1.77 5.64
C ILE A 123 2.73 2.84 5.81
N ASP A 124 2.98 3.78 6.71
CA ASP A 124 2.05 4.86 7.04
C ASP A 124 1.89 5.85 5.88
N LYS A 125 0.88 6.72 6.00
CA LYS A 125 0.51 7.70 4.98
C LYS A 125 1.66 8.64 4.67
N ASN A 126 1.77 8.95 3.39
CA ASN A 126 2.72 9.94 2.87
C ASN A 126 4.20 9.55 2.99
N ALA A 127 4.51 8.27 3.26
CA ALA A 127 5.87 7.78 3.29
C ALA A 127 6.54 7.88 1.90
N GLY A 128 7.83 8.23 1.89
CA GLY A 128 8.70 8.13 0.72
C GLY A 128 9.76 7.07 0.95
N ILE A 129 9.63 5.94 0.26
CA ILE A 129 10.59 4.83 0.32
C ILE A 129 11.50 4.92 -0.91
N GLY A 130 12.80 5.05 -0.68
CA GLY A 130 13.79 5.21 -1.75
C GLY A 130 13.94 3.96 -2.63
N LYS A 131 14.70 4.08 -3.71
CA LYS A 131 14.97 2.93 -4.61
C LYS A 131 15.80 1.86 -3.90
N ASN A 132 15.53 0.59 -4.22
CA ASN A 132 16.24 -0.59 -3.72
C ASN A 132 16.17 -0.80 -2.20
N VAL A 133 15.19 -0.19 -1.52
CA VAL A 133 15.01 -0.36 -0.08
C VAL A 133 14.43 -1.74 0.21
N LYS A 134 14.94 -2.39 1.26
CA LYS A 134 14.46 -3.67 1.75
C LYS A 134 13.98 -3.52 3.19
N ILE A 135 12.66 -3.48 3.37
CA ILE A 135 12.02 -3.54 4.68
C ILE A 135 11.69 -5.01 4.92
N ILE A 136 12.69 -5.71 5.46
CA ILE A 136 12.62 -7.13 5.78
C ILE A 136 13.23 -7.34 7.16
N ASN A 137 12.56 -8.12 8.01
CA ASN A 137 13.13 -8.57 9.28
C ASN A 137 14.05 -9.76 9.04
N LYS A 138 15.22 -9.51 8.43
CA LYS A 138 16.14 -10.57 7.98
C LYS A 138 16.62 -11.47 9.14
N GLU A 139 16.71 -10.92 10.34
CA GLU A 139 17.18 -11.63 11.53
C GLU A 139 16.05 -12.37 12.26
N GLY A 140 14.79 -12.16 11.87
CA GLY A 140 13.64 -12.85 12.45
C GLY A 140 13.41 -12.52 13.93
N VAL A 141 13.74 -11.29 14.34
CA VAL A 141 13.55 -10.85 15.73
C VAL A 141 12.05 -10.64 16.00
N GLU A 142 11.52 -11.28 17.04
CA GLU A 142 10.15 -11.08 17.55
C GLU A 142 10.08 -10.01 18.64
#